data_AF-A0AA35RSP8-F1
#
_entry.id   AF-A0AA35RSP8-F1
#
_cell.length_a   1.000
_cell.length_b   1.000
_cell.length_c   1.000
_cell.angle_alpha   90.00
_cell.angle_beta   90.00
_cell.angle_gamma   90.00
#
_symmetry.space_group_name_H-M   'P 1'
#
loop_
_entity.id
_entity.type
_entity.pdbx_description
1 polymer ?
#
loop_
_entity_poly.entity_id
_entity_poly.type
_entity_poly.pdbx_seq_one_letter_code
_entity_poly.pdbx_strand_id
1 'polypeptide(L)'
;MKDSGSLPGARYLLKVGEDKCDVASVVPYVVGRLEERGLRCVVEGRHIVVSAEPATLLAQAEGMRWMKLLKNSEEVASFTVGREGEFEPSDNEKLFSSAECSLLLYHCLENTPYTPSGLQSVHECVLEGDKGFVSALRLCKPPVLAEVYPLHQQEDCKSLMSMLKWSLLPSVPLDVQHIRNYFGEEVGFYFGWMCFYLKFICVPLVIGLPMYILRSGGVTVDTDPYLPFFSVIMALWGVLFIVFWQRQSNTYSFLWNTYTLSPADELRQEFHGYPSVDPVTHQPNIHYPAWRRRLWYLFSVAAMLPLLSLGVATMTLSLNLNGYVKSTGSLIYVESLAKYAQPGGLFAGDSPYFLWLVPVLGHSVCVNIVNSVYSRLAEWCTDLENHRYYVFVGRLNSSVKPLVLQFRLASLWS
;
A
#
# COMPACT_ATOMS: atom_id res chain seq x y z
N MET A 1 -23.40 -9.76 -16.49
CA MET A 1 -24.11 -9.83 -15.20
C MET A 1 -25.15 -8.71 -15.14
N LYS A 2 -26.37 -8.98 -15.60
CA LYS A 2 -27.54 -8.12 -15.35
C LYS A 2 -28.18 -8.63 -14.06
N ASP A 3 -28.55 -7.71 -13.18
CA ASP A 3 -29.15 -7.92 -11.87
C ASP A 3 -30.21 -9.03 -11.85
N SER A 4 -29.81 -10.23 -11.40
CA SER A 4 -30.73 -11.24 -10.89
C SER A 4 -30.74 -11.14 -9.36
N GLY A 5 -31.62 -10.28 -8.83
CA GLY A 5 -31.99 -10.26 -7.41
C GLY A 5 -30.92 -9.74 -6.46
N SER A 6 -30.41 -8.52 -6.69
CA SER A 6 -29.42 -7.87 -5.83
C SER A 6 -29.96 -7.63 -4.41
N LEU A 7 -29.54 -8.46 -3.46
CA LEU A 7 -29.59 -8.11 -2.05
C LEU A 7 -28.56 -7.00 -1.81
N PRO A 8 -28.92 -5.89 -1.13
CA PRO A 8 -27.94 -4.93 -0.64
C PRO A 8 -27.04 -5.65 0.38
N GLY A 9 -25.73 -5.68 0.12
CA GLY A 9 -24.78 -6.38 0.98
C GLY A 9 -23.39 -6.52 0.37
N ALA A 10 -22.40 -6.82 1.20
CA ALA A 10 -21.06 -7.13 0.73
C ALA A 10 -21.06 -8.45 -0.06
N ARG A 11 -20.23 -8.50 -1.11
CA ARG A 11 -20.08 -9.68 -1.97
C ARG A 11 -18.61 -9.93 -2.24
N TYR A 12 -18.20 -11.19 -2.25
CA TYR A 12 -16.87 -11.62 -2.67
C TYR A 12 -16.96 -12.47 -3.92
N LEU A 13 -15.97 -12.33 -4.79
CA LEU A 13 -15.75 -13.24 -5.91
C LEU A 13 -14.57 -14.15 -5.58
N LEU A 14 -14.80 -15.46 -5.63
CA LEU A 14 -13.77 -16.48 -5.52
C LEU A 14 -13.59 -17.10 -6.91
N LYS A 15 -12.38 -16.98 -7.46
CA LYS A 15 -12.02 -17.57 -8.76
C LYS A 15 -11.23 -18.85 -8.54
N VAL A 16 -11.77 -19.97 -9.01
CA VAL A 16 -11.10 -21.29 -8.97
C VAL A 16 -9.96 -21.32 -10.01
N GLY A 17 -8.83 -21.92 -9.62
CA GLY A 17 -7.63 -22.04 -10.44
C GLY A 17 -7.86 -22.77 -11.78
N GLU A 18 -7.12 -22.37 -12.81
CA GLU A 18 -7.31 -22.89 -14.17
C GLU A 18 -6.55 -24.20 -14.43
N ASP A 19 -5.37 -24.35 -13.79
CA ASP A 19 -4.46 -25.47 -14.00
C ASP A 19 -4.60 -26.51 -12.89
N LYS A 20 -4.79 -27.78 -13.28
CA LYS A 20 -4.84 -28.97 -12.39
C LYS A 20 -6.00 -29.05 -11.39
N CYS A 21 -6.90 -28.06 -11.33
CA CYS A 21 -8.09 -28.12 -10.49
C CYS A 21 -9.28 -28.71 -11.27
N ASP A 22 -9.85 -29.82 -10.76
CA ASP A 22 -11.10 -30.34 -11.26
C ASP A 22 -12.28 -29.53 -10.71
N VAL A 23 -12.81 -28.62 -11.55
CA VAL A 23 -13.91 -27.71 -11.18
C VAL A 23 -15.15 -28.49 -10.73
N ALA A 24 -15.40 -29.67 -11.31
CA ALA A 24 -16.59 -30.45 -11.04
C ALA A 24 -16.63 -31.02 -9.61
N SER A 25 -15.47 -31.20 -8.98
CA SER A 25 -15.33 -31.72 -7.62
C SER A 25 -15.03 -30.61 -6.61
N VAL A 26 -14.16 -29.66 -6.98
CA VAL A 26 -13.74 -28.54 -6.12
C VAL A 26 -14.88 -27.58 -5.80
N VAL A 27 -15.64 -27.15 -6.82
CA VAL A 27 -16.67 -26.13 -6.63
C VAL A 27 -17.77 -26.61 -5.67
N PRO A 28 -18.33 -27.83 -5.81
CA PRO A 28 -19.31 -28.33 -4.85
C PRO A 28 -18.77 -28.44 -3.43
N TYR A 29 -17.50 -28.84 -3.25
CA TYR A 29 -16.88 -28.90 -1.92
C TYR A 29 -16.79 -27.52 -1.28
N VAL A 30 -16.27 -26.52 -2.01
CA VAL A 30 -16.12 -25.15 -1.51
C VAL A 30 -17.48 -24.55 -1.19
N VAL A 31 -18.45 -24.68 -2.11
CA VAL A 31 -19.81 -24.17 -1.93
C VAL A 31 -20.49 -24.84 -0.73
N GLY A 32 -20.38 -26.16 -0.59
CA GLY A 32 -20.97 -26.89 0.53
C GLY A 32 -20.46 -26.40 1.89
N ARG A 33 -19.14 -26.15 2.02
CA ARG A 33 -18.56 -25.59 3.26
C ARG A 33 -19.04 -24.17 3.56
N LEU A 34 -19.16 -23.33 2.53
CA LEU A 34 -19.64 -21.96 2.68
C LEU A 34 -21.12 -21.92 3.06
N GLU A 35 -21.94 -22.77 2.47
CA GLU A 35 -23.37 -22.91 2.78
C GLU A 35 -23.59 -23.47 4.19
N GLU A 36 -22.78 -24.45 4.63
CA GLU A 36 -22.77 -24.94 6.03
C GLU A 36 -22.50 -23.82 7.04
N ARG A 37 -21.72 -22.80 6.66
CA ARG A 37 -21.45 -21.62 7.50
C ARG A 37 -22.59 -20.60 7.50
N GLY A 38 -23.60 -20.77 6.65
CA GLY A 38 -24.72 -19.84 6.47
C GLY A 38 -24.46 -18.72 5.46
N LEU A 39 -23.54 -18.94 4.51
CA LEU A 39 -23.27 -18.02 3.40
C LEU A 39 -24.04 -18.45 2.15
N ARG A 40 -24.50 -17.48 1.37
CA ARG A 40 -25.18 -17.72 0.09
C ARG A 40 -24.18 -17.67 -1.05
N CYS A 41 -24.12 -18.74 -1.83
CA CYS A 41 -23.21 -18.90 -2.94
C CYS A 41 -23.97 -18.91 -4.27
N VAL A 42 -23.46 -18.17 -5.26
CA VAL A 42 -23.92 -18.22 -6.65
C VAL A 42 -22.75 -18.64 -7.51
N VAL A 43 -22.90 -19.74 -8.24
CA VAL A 43 -21.84 -20.33 -9.05
C VAL A 43 -22.05 -20.01 -10.52
N GLU A 44 -21.03 -19.45 -11.16
CA GLU A 44 -20.96 -19.20 -12.60
C GLU A 44 -19.66 -19.79 -13.18
N GLY A 45 -19.70 -21.07 -13.54
CA GLY A 45 -18.54 -21.81 -14.05
C GLY A 45 -17.44 -21.94 -12.99
N ARG A 46 -16.35 -21.18 -13.15
CA ARG A 46 -15.21 -21.15 -12.21
C ARG A 46 -15.29 -20.02 -11.17
N HIS A 47 -16.32 -19.19 -11.25
CA HIS A 47 -16.51 -18.06 -10.38
C HIS A 47 -17.59 -18.39 -9.35
N ILE A 48 -17.28 -18.17 -8.08
CA ILE A 48 -18.21 -18.33 -6.97
C ILE A 48 -18.42 -16.95 -6.37
N VAL A 49 -19.61 -16.40 -6.52
CA VAL A 49 -20.01 -15.15 -5.85
C VAL A 49 -20.60 -15.51 -4.50
N VAL A 50 -20.00 -15.01 -3.43
CA VAL A 50 -20.44 -15.28 -2.05
C VAL A 50 -21.01 -14.01 -1.44
N SER A 51 -22.12 -14.17 -0.72
CA SER A 51 -22.81 -13.11 0.02
C SER A 51 -23.27 -13.65 1.38
N ALA A 52 -23.45 -12.76 2.35
CA ALA A 52 -24.01 -13.10 3.64
C ALA A 52 -25.36 -12.42 3.84
N GLU A 53 -26.24 -13.08 4.59
CA GLU A 53 -27.43 -12.42 5.12
C GLU A 53 -27.02 -11.42 6.22
N PRO A 54 -27.79 -10.32 6.40
CA PRO A 54 -27.50 -9.34 7.45
C PRO A 54 -27.33 -9.98 8.83
N ALA A 55 -28.21 -10.93 9.21
CA ALA A 55 -28.12 -11.62 10.50
C ALA A 55 -26.78 -12.34 10.71
N THR A 56 -26.24 -12.98 9.68
CA THR A 56 -24.92 -13.65 9.73
C THR A 56 -23.80 -12.64 9.96
N LEU A 57 -23.87 -11.45 9.33
CA LEU A 57 -22.89 -10.39 9.53
C LEU A 57 -22.98 -9.79 10.93
N LEU A 58 -24.18 -9.57 11.46
CA LEU A 58 -24.38 -9.07 12.83
C LEU A 58 -23.82 -10.04 13.88
N ALA A 59 -24.13 -11.33 13.74
CA ALA A 59 -23.60 -12.37 14.62
C ALA A 59 -22.06 -12.47 14.54
N GLN A 60 -21.50 -12.31 13.33
CA GLN A 60 -20.04 -12.28 13.16
C GLN A 60 -19.42 -11.05 13.83
N ALA A 61 -20.04 -9.87 13.69
CA ALA A 61 -19.56 -8.64 14.33
C ALA A 61 -19.54 -8.77 15.86
N GLU A 62 -20.59 -9.34 16.45
CA GLU A 62 -20.65 -9.62 17.89
C GLU A 62 -19.58 -10.65 18.31
N GLY A 63 -19.41 -11.74 17.55
CA GLY A 63 -18.39 -12.75 17.81
C GLY A 63 -16.96 -12.19 17.79
N MET A 64 -16.72 -11.18 16.95
CA MET A 64 -15.44 -10.46 16.87
C MET A 64 -15.31 -9.33 17.89
N ARG A 65 -16.34 -9.06 18.71
CA ARG A 65 -16.43 -7.90 19.61
C ARG A 65 -16.17 -6.59 18.87
N TRP A 66 -16.81 -6.45 17.71
CA TRP A 66 -16.65 -5.29 16.84
C TRP A 66 -16.90 -3.99 17.61
N MET A 67 -16.01 -3.02 17.52
CA MET A 67 -16.12 -1.80 18.30
C MET A 67 -16.84 -0.71 17.48
N LYS A 68 -17.87 -0.09 18.05
CA LYS A 68 -18.66 0.96 17.40
C LYS A 68 -18.98 2.10 18.35
N LEU A 69 -19.18 3.29 17.77
CA LEU A 69 -19.53 4.49 18.52
C LEU A 69 -20.96 4.38 19.04
N LEU A 70 -21.14 4.72 20.32
CA LEU A 70 -22.44 4.83 20.96
C LEU A 70 -23.15 6.12 20.53
N LYS A 71 -24.47 6.02 20.34
CA LYS A 71 -25.33 7.15 20.01
C LYS A 71 -25.28 8.19 21.14
N ASN A 72 -25.12 9.46 20.76
CA ASN A 72 -25.04 10.59 21.70
C ASN A 72 -23.88 10.52 22.72
N SER A 73 -22.86 9.69 22.49
CA SER A 73 -21.67 9.59 23.33
C SER A 73 -20.40 9.65 22.46
N GLU A 74 -19.29 10.10 23.03
CA GLU A 74 -17.97 9.99 22.41
C GLU A 74 -17.31 8.63 22.71
N GLU A 75 -18.01 7.75 23.42
CA GLU A 75 -17.52 6.43 23.82
C GLU A 75 -17.75 5.37 22.73
N VAL A 76 -16.76 4.48 22.60
CA VAL A 76 -16.81 3.32 21.72
C VAL A 76 -17.06 2.08 22.58
N ALA A 77 -18.03 1.25 22.19
CA ALA A 77 -18.37 0.02 22.87
C ALA A 77 -18.40 -1.17 21.90
N SER A 78 -18.28 -2.38 22.46
CA SER A 78 -18.42 -3.61 21.68
C SER A 78 -19.86 -3.80 21.23
N PHE A 79 -20.05 -4.03 19.94
CA PHE A 79 -21.30 -4.34 19.30
C PHE A 79 -21.92 -5.61 19.88
N THR A 80 -23.24 -5.61 20.05
CA THR A 80 -24.00 -6.72 20.61
C THR A 80 -25.32 -6.82 19.87
N VAL A 81 -25.68 -8.04 19.45
CA VAL A 81 -26.94 -8.27 18.73
C VAL A 81 -28.11 -8.01 19.68
N GLY A 82 -29.13 -7.27 19.22
CA GLY A 82 -30.26 -6.83 20.03
C GLY A 82 -30.11 -5.46 20.70
N ARG A 83 -28.90 -4.86 20.68
CA ARG A 83 -28.66 -3.46 21.10
C ARG A 83 -28.28 -2.55 19.92
N GLU A 84 -28.64 -2.93 18.69
CA GLU A 84 -28.28 -2.25 17.44
C GLU A 84 -28.62 -0.75 17.44
N GLY A 85 -29.79 -0.36 17.96
CA GLY A 85 -30.25 1.03 17.98
C GLY A 85 -29.46 1.97 18.91
N GLU A 86 -28.54 1.43 19.71
CA GLU A 86 -27.64 2.22 20.56
C GLU A 86 -26.37 2.67 19.83
N PHE A 87 -26.09 2.15 18.64
CA PHE A 87 -24.87 2.43 17.89
C PHE A 87 -25.14 3.36 16.70
N GLU A 88 -24.13 4.11 16.28
CA GLU A 88 -24.20 4.95 15.07
C GLU A 88 -23.59 4.25 13.83
N PRO A 89 -24.20 4.37 12.63
CA PRO A 89 -25.49 5.03 12.34
C PRO A 89 -26.69 4.20 12.81
N SER A 90 -27.74 4.88 13.27
CA SER A 90 -28.95 4.25 13.83
C SER A 90 -29.88 3.61 12.78
N ASP A 91 -29.63 3.82 11.49
CA ASP A 91 -30.35 3.17 10.40
C ASP A 91 -29.82 1.75 10.21
N ASN A 92 -30.65 0.73 10.44
CA ASN A 92 -30.25 -0.68 10.33
C ASN A 92 -29.64 -1.04 8.97
N GLU A 93 -30.08 -0.42 7.87
CA GLU A 93 -29.55 -0.67 6.53
C GLU A 93 -28.13 -0.10 6.31
N LYS A 94 -27.74 0.89 7.10
CA LYS A 94 -26.42 1.56 7.02
C LYS A 94 -25.63 1.43 8.31
N LEU A 95 -26.01 0.49 9.17
CA LEU A 95 -25.33 0.28 10.45
C LEU A 95 -23.85 0.00 10.19
N PHE A 96 -23.54 -0.89 9.24
CA PHE A 96 -22.16 -1.12 8.81
C PHE A 96 -21.92 -0.46 7.45
N SER A 97 -20.75 0.15 7.30
CA SER A 97 -20.28 0.67 6.03
C SER A 97 -19.95 -0.46 5.05
N SER A 98 -19.82 -0.13 3.76
CA SER A 98 -19.47 -1.07 2.69
C SER A 98 -18.16 -1.82 3.00
N ALA A 99 -17.16 -1.09 3.50
CA ALA A 99 -15.87 -1.63 3.89
C ALA A 99 -15.99 -2.58 5.09
N GLU A 100 -16.72 -2.18 6.14
CA GLU A 100 -16.95 -3.04 7.32
C GLU A 100 -17.69 -4.32 6.95
N CYS A 101 -18.74 -4.22 6.14
CA CYS A 101 -19.47 -5.39 5.65
C CYS A 101 -18.57 -6.34 4.87
N SER A 102 -17.68 -5.78 4.02
CA SER A 102 -16.72 -6.57 3.26
C SER A 102 -15.74 -7.29 4.19
N LEU A 103 -15.21 -6.60 5.20
CA LEU A 103 -14.27 -7.18 6.15
C LEU A 103 -14.93 -8.27 7.01
N LEU A 104 -16.14 -8.03 7.51
CA LEU A 104 -16.92 -9.04 8.25
C LEU A 104 -17.19 -10.29 7.40
N LEU A 105 -17.59 -10.10 6.13
CA LEU A 105 -17.80 -11.21 5.21
C LEU A 105 -16.50 -11.99 4.95
N TYR A 106 -15.37 -11.30 4.78
CA TYR A 106 -14.07 -11.96 4.65
C TYR A 106 -13.72 -12.80 5.89
N HIS A 107 -13.99 -12.31 7.09
CA HIS A 107 -13.80 -13.10 8.31
C HIS A 107 -14.74 -14.30 8.40
N CYS A 108 -15.97 -14.22 7.89
CA CYS A 108 -16.83 -15.40 7.74
C CYS A 108 -16.21 -16.44 6.81
N LEU A 109 -15.69 -15.99 5.66
CA LEU A 109 -15.03 -16.87 4.68
C LEU A 109 -13.80 -17.55 5.30
N GLU A 110 -12.93 -16.78 5.97
CA GLU A 110 -11.69 -17.27 6.53
C GLU A 110 -11.92 -18.23 7.72
N ASN A 111 -12.93 -17.97 8.54
CA ASN A 111 -13.30 -18.83 9.68
C ASN A 111 -14.27 -19.95 9.30
N THR A 112 -14.41 -20.28 8.01
CA THR A 112 -15.22 -21.43 7.59
C THR A 112 -14.52 -22.73 8.01
N PRO A 113 -15.17 -23.63 8.78
CA PRO A 113 -14.53 -24.85 9.22
C PRO A 113 -14.27 -25.77 8.03
N TYR A 114 -13.07 -26.34 7.96
CA TYR A 114 -12.71 -27.34 6.96
C TYR A 114 -11.78 -28.40 7.53
N THR A 115 -11.79 -29.58 6.91
CA THR A 115 -10.86 -30.65 7.25
C THR A 115 -9.80 -30.78 6.17
N PRO A 116 -8.50 -30.87 6.52
CA PRO A 116 -7.42 -31.06 5.55
C PRO A 116 -7.62 -32.28 4.65
N SER A 117 -8.09 -33.38 5.24
CA SER A 117 -8.42 -34.62 4.51
C SER A 117 -9.57 -34.44 3.52
N GLY A 118 -10.58 -33.64 3.86
CA GLY A 118 -11.68 -33.31 2.97
C GLY A 118 -11.19 -32.56 1.73
N LEU A 119 -10.32 -31.57 1.92
CA LEU A 119 -9.76 -30.82 0.80
C LEU A 119 -8.83 -31.69 -0.07
N GLN A 120 -7.97 -32.49 0.56
CA GLN A 120 -7.06 -33.41 -0.16
C GLN A 120 -7.79 -34.50 -0.93
N SER A 121 -8.99 -34.89 -0.51
CA SER A 121 -9.81 -35.87 -1.25
C SER A 121 -10.36 -35.31 -2.57
N VAL A 122 -10.52 -34.00 -2.66
CA VAL A 122 -11.11 -33.31 -3.80
C VAL A 122 -10.04 -32.74 -4.73
N HIS A 123 -8.91 -32.33 -4.15
CA HIS A 123 -7.79 -31.77 -4.89
C HIS A 123 -6.46 -32.18 -4.26
N GLU A 124 -5.60 -32.84 -5.03
CA GLU A 124 -4.30 -33.30 -4.56
C GLU A 124 -3.38 -32.10 -4.30
N CYS A 125 -3.41 -31.60 -3.06
CA CYS A 125 -2.67 -30.41 -2.65
C CYS A 125 -1.98 -30.57 -1.30
N VAL A 126 -0.85 -29.88 -1.18
CA VAL A 126 -0.09 -29.76 0.07
C VAL A 126 -0.54 -28.50 0.78
N LEU A 127 -1.03 -28.66 2.01
CA LEU A 127 -1.42 -27.56 2.89
C LEU A 127 -0.23 -27.10 3.73
N GLU A 128 0.02 -25.79 3.74
CA GLU A 128 1.09 -25.19 4.52
C GLU A 128 0.55 -24.67 5.87
N GLY A 129 0.61 -25.51 6.91
CA GLY A 129 0.23 -25.13 8.28
C GLY A 129 -1.28 -25.07 8.54
N ASP A 130 -1.64 -24.61 9.74
CA ASP A 130 -3.03 -24.35 10.14
C ASP A 130 -3.39 -22.92 9.73
N LYS A 131 -4.20 -22.79 8.68
CA LYS A 131 -4.59 -21.51 8.07
C LYS A 131 -6.12 -21.46 8.00
N GLY A 132 -6.69 -20.26 7.94
CA GLY A 132 -8.13 -20.14 7.67
C GLY A 132 -8.48 -20.62 6.27
N PHE A 133 -9.77 -20.86 6.03
CA PHE A 133 -10.25 -21.60 4.86
C PHE A 133 -9.84 -20.97 3.53
N VAL A 134 -10.02 -19.66 3.35
CA VAL A 134 -9.66 -18.99 2.10
C VAL A 134 -8.15 -18.96 1.91
N SER A 135 -7.40 -18.64 2.97
CA SER A 135 -5.93 -18.65 2.93
C SER A 135 -5.37 -20.04 2.63
N ALA A 136 -5.97 -21.09 3.17
CA ALA A 136 -5.59 -22.47 2.90
C ALA A 136 -5.81 -22.84 1.43
N LEU A 137 -6.97 -22.49 0.87
CA LEU A 137 -7.29 -22.74 -0.55
C LEU A 137 -6.43 -21.93 -1.51
N ARG A 138 -5.97 -20.74 -1.11
CA ARG A 138 -5.13 -19.86 -1.94
C ARG A 138 -3.65 -20.24 -1.88
N LEU A 139 -3.16 -20.68 -0.72
CA LEU A 139 -1.74 -20.93 -0.48
C LEU A 139 -1.34 -22.40 -0.63
N CYS A 140 -2.29 -23.32 -0.80
CA CYS A 140 -1.97 -24.71 -1.09
C CYS A 140 -1.22 -24.83 -2.43
N LYS A 141 -0.42 -25.89 -2.56
CA LYS A 141 0.34 -26.17 -3.79
C LYS A 141 -0.16 -27.49 -4.40
N PRO A 142 -0.72 -27.49 -5.63
CA PRO A 142 -1.12 -26.33 -6.43
C PRO A 142 -2.33 -25.56 -5.85
N PRO A 143 -2.49 -24.25 -6.13
CA PRO A 143 -3.54 -23.41 -5.52
C PRO A 143 -4.93 -23.78 -6.05
N VAL A 144 -5.91 -23.85 -5.15
CA VAL A 144 -7.31 -24.12 -5.48
C VAL A 144 -8.01 -22.82 -5.92
N LEU A 145 -7.79 -21.74 -5.18
CA LEU A 145 -8.29 -20.41 -5.52
C LEU A 145 -7.16 -19.59 -6.13
N ALA A 146 -7.38 -19.09 -7.34
CA ALA A 146 -6.47 -18.16 -8.00
C ALA A 146 -6.57 -16.77 -7.38
N GLU A 147 -7.81 -16.27 -7.23
CA GLU A 147 -8.08 -14.91 -6.80
C GLU A 147 -9.31 -14.86 -5.89
N VAL A 148 -9.25 -14.00 -4.87
CA VAL A 148 -10.36 -13.69 -3.98
C VAL A 148 -10.38 -12.20 -3.75
N TYR A 149 -11.47 -11.55 -4.12
CA TYR A 149 -11.60 -10.10 -3.96
C TYR A 149 -13.05 -9.67 -3.71
N PRO A 150 -13.25 -8.56 -2.98
CA PRO A 150 -14.57 -7.99 -2.78
C PRO A 150 -15.09 -7.36 -4.07
N LEU A 151 -16.38 -7.46 -4.31
CA LEU A 151 -17.06 -6.81 -5.42
C LEU A 151 -17.51 -5.40 -5.02
N HIS A 152 -17.32 -4.45 -5.93
CA HIS A 152 -17.78 -3.09 -5.74
C HIS A 152 -19.30 -3.01 -5.61
N GLN A 153 -19.76 -2.29 -4.59
CA GLN A 153 -21.16 -1.87 -4.47
C GLN A 153 -21.40 -0.67 -5.38
N GLN A 154 -22.26 -0.85 -6.38
CA GLN A 154 -22.40 0.09 -7.49
C GLN A 154 -23.06 1.41 -7.06
N GLU A 155 -23.93 1.38 -6.05
CA GLU A 155 -24.61 2.56 -5.53
C GLU A 155 -23.64 3.47 -4.77
N ASP A 156 -22.90 2.91 -3.81
CA ASP A 156 -21.88 3.64 -3.06
C ASP A 156 -20.74 4.12 -3.95
N CYS A 157 -20.33 3.32 -4.95
CA CYS A 157 -19.35 3.73 -5.95
C CYS A 157 -19.78 4.99 -6.72
N LYS A 158 -21.05 5.05 -7.13
CA LYS A 158 -21.60 6.23 -7.84
C LYS A 158 -21.65 7.44 -6.93
N SER A 159 -22.10 7.25 -5.68
CA SER A 159 -22.14 8.30 -4.65
C SER A 159 -20.74 8.88 -4.42
N LEU A 160 -19.77 8.01 -4.16
CA LEU A 160 -18.37 8.36 -3.94
C LEU A 160 -17.77 9.11 -5.14
N MET A 161 -17.95 8.57 -6.35
CA MET A 161 -17.47 9.19 -7.58
C MET A 161 -18.08 10.58 -7.80
N SER A 162 -19.36 10.78 -7.44
CA SER A 162 -20.00 12.09 -7.53
C SER A 162 -19.36 13.09 -6.56
N MET A 163 -19.09 12.68 -5.31
CA MET A 163 -18.40 13.50 -4.31
C MET A 163 -16.99 13.87 -4.76
N LEU A 164 -16.22 12.92 -5.29
CA LEU A 164 -14.85 13.20 -5.78
C LEU A 164 -14.86 14.23 -6.91
N LYS A 165 -15.79 14.14 -7.86
CA LYS A 165 -15.91 15.11 -8.96
C LYS A 165 -16.13 16.53 -8.46
N TRP A 166 -17.02 16.71 -7.48
CA TRP A 166 -17.28 18.03 -6.89
C TRP A 166 -16.12 18.52 -6.01
N SER A 167 -15.40 17.60 -5.36
CA SER A 167 -14.22 17.89 -4.53
C SER A 167 -12.96 18.26 -5.32
N LEU A 168 -13.00 18.21 -6.66
CA LEU A 168 -11.96 18.82 -7.51
C LEU A 168 -12.01 20.35 -7.48
N LEU A 169 -13.13 20.95 -7.06
CA LEU A 169 -13.23 22.38 -6.86
C LEU A 169 -12.54 22.77 -5.54
N PRO A 170 -11.64 23.78 -5.53
CA PRO A 170 -10.90 24.17 -4.32
C PRO A 170 -11.80 24.52 -3.11
N SER A 171 -13.05 24.90 -3.38
CA SER A 171 -14.02 25.32 -2.37
C SER A 171 -14.72 24.16 -1.64
N VAL A 172 -14.59 22.92 -2.12
CA VAL A 172 -15.28 21.76 -1.54
C VAL A 172 -14.24 20.83 -0.92
N PRO A 173 -14.21 20.69 0.42
CA PRO A 173 -13.27 19.79 1.06
C PRO A 173 -13.62 18.33 0.78
N LEU A 174 -12.61 17.53 0.45
CA LEU A 174 -12.76 16.08 0.28
C LEU A 174 -13.17 15.42 1.59
N ASP A 175 -14.25 14.65 1.57
CA ASP A 175 -14.72 13.90 2.73
C ASP A 175 -13.97 12.56 2.86
N VAL A 176 -12.98 12.56 3.76
CA VAL A 176 -12.14 11.39 4.06
C VAL A 176 -12.96 10.27 4.71
N GLN A 177 -14.02 10.58 5.46
CA GLN A 177 -14.83 9.55 6.11
C GLN A 177 -15.62 8.72 5.08
N HIS A 178 -16.15 9.36 4.04
CA HIS A 178 -16.83 8.65 2.96
C HIS A 178 -15.87 7.71 2.21
N ILE A 179 -14.63 8.13 1.94
CA ILE A 179 -13.60 7.28 1.32
C ILE A 179 -13.29 6.08 2.23
N ARG A 180 -13.11 6.32 3.53
CA ARG A 180 -12.90 5.25 4.52
C ARG A 180 -14.06 4.26 4.53
N ASN A 181 -15.29 4.73 4.59
CA ASN A 181 -16.47 3.86 4.67
C ASN A 181 -16.60 2.94 3.44
N TYR A 182 -16.04 3.35 2.30
CA TYR A 182 -16.05 2.55 1.08
C TYR A 182 -14.83 1.64 0.91
N PHE A 183 -13.62 2.15 1.13
CA PHE A 183 -12.36 1.43 0.85
C PHE A 183 -11.65 0.89 2.10
N GLY A 184 -12.07 1.28 3.30
CA GLY A 184 -11.43 0.94 4.57
C GLY A 184 -10.45 2.00 5.07
N GLU A 185 -9.90 1.75 6.25
CA GLU A 185 -9.04 2.65 7.01
C GLU A 185 -7.73 2.96 6.30
N GLU A 186 -7.10 1.98 5.65
CA GLU A 186 -5.79 2.18 5.00
C GLU A 186 -5.86 3.20 3.86
N VAL A 187 -6.83 3.02 2.97
CA VAL A 187 -7.06 3.94 1.84
C VAL A 187 -7.56 5.28 2.35
N GLY A 188 -8.46 5.29 3.34
CA GLY A 188 -8.90 6.50 4.02
C GLY A 188 -7.73 7.30 4.61
N PHE A 189 -6.78 6.63 5.24
CA PHE A 189 -5.60 7.25 5.83
C PHE A 189 -4.69 7.89 4.77
N TYR A 190 -4.48 7.20 3.64
CA TYR A 190 -3.73 7.74 2.51
C TYR A 190 -4.35 9.03 1.96
N PHE A 191 -5.66 9.05 1.70
CA PHE A 191 -6.33 10.26 1.24
C PHE A 191 -6.35 11.36 2.31
N GLY A 192 -6.50 11.00 3.59
CA GLY A 192 -6.36 11.92 4.72
C GLY A 192 -4.99 12.60 4.76
N TRP A 193 -3.92 11.82 4.59
CA TRP A 193 -2.55 12.34 4.48
C TRP A 193 -2.38 13.25 3.28
N MET A 194 -2.84 12.81 2.10
CA MET A 194 -2.76 13.58 0.86
C MET A 194 -3.44 14.95 1.00
N CYS A 195 -4.68 14.98 1.50
CA CYS A 195 -5.41 16.23 1.72
C CYS A 195 -4.73 17.14 2.74
N PHE A 196 -4.18 16.57 3.81
CA PHE A 196 -3.43 17.32 4.81
C PHE A 196 -2.16 17.94 4.19
N TYR A 197 -1.40 17.14 3.43
CA TYR A 197 -0.19 17.57 2.74
C TYR A 197 -0.45 18.69 1.72
N LEU A 198 -1.49 18.54 0.88
CA LEU A 198 -1.88 19.56 -0.10
C LEU A 198 -2.24 20.90 0.56
N LYS A 199 -2.98 20.87 1.68
CA LYS A 199 -3.29 22.07 2.47
C LYS A 199 -2.02 22.69 3.06
N PHE A 200 -1.08 21.87 3.53
CA PHE A 200 0.13 22.35 4.17
C PHE A 200 1.16 22.90 3.18
N ILE A 201 1.18 22.42 1.93
CA ILE A 201 1.98 22.97 0.81
C ILE A 201 1.58 24.40 0.45
N CYS A 202 0.34 24.82 0.73
CA CYS A 202 -0.08 26.19 0.47
C CYS A 202 0.80 27.23 1.19
N VAL A 203 1.41 26.87 2.33
CA VAL A 203 2.32 27.77 3.06
C VAL A 203 3.60 28.06 2.24
N PRO A 204 4.40 27.06 1.81
CA PRO A 204 5.51 27.27 0.88
C PRO A 204 5.11 27.96 -0.41
N LEU A 205 3.91 27.67 -0.95
CA LEU A 205 3.44 28.29 -2.18
C LEU A 205 3.25 29.81 -2.01
N VAL A 206 2.57 30.23 -0.95
CA VAL A 206 2.28 31.65 -0.67
C VAL A 206 3.56 32.44 -0.37
N ILE A 207 4.57 31.81 0.21
CA ILE A 207 5.85 32.45 0.54
C ILE A 207 6.81 32.41 -0.65
N GLY A 208 6.98 31.24 -1.26
CA GLY A 208 7.95 30.99 -2.31
C GLY A 208 7.58 31.62 -3.66
N LEU A 209 6.29 31.72 -4.00
CA LEU A 209 5.86 32.30 -5.27
C LEU A 209 6.20 33.80 -5.38
N PRO A 210 5.91 34.66 -4.38
CA PRO A 210 6.39 36.04 -4.38
C PRO A 210 7.90 36.14 -4.45
N MET A 211 8.63 35.32 -3.69
CA MET A 211 10.11 35.32 -3.72
C MET A 211 10.65 34.98 -5.11
N TYR A 212 10.03 34.02 -5.80
CA TYR A 212 10.38 33.66 -7.17
C TYR A 212 10.10 34.80 -8.17
N ILE A 213 8.93 35.44 -8.08
CA ILE A 213 8.52 36.52 -9.00
C ILE A 213 9.34 37.80 -8.78
N LEU A 214 9.65 38.13 -7.52
CA LEU A 214 10.42 39.32 -7.15
C LEU A 214 11.93 39.15 -7.35
N ARG A 215 12.39 37.95 -7.71
CA ARG A 215 13.81 37.68 -7.95
C ARG A 215 14.31 38.50 -9.15
N SER A 216 15.30 39.36 -8.91
CA SER A 216 15.93 40.14 -9.98
C SER A 216 16.66 39.23 -10.98
N GLY A 217 16.53 39.53 -12.27
CA GLY A 217 17.20 38.79 -13.34
C GLY A 217 18.73 38.81 -13.18
N GLY A 218 19.37 37.66 -13.36
CA GLY A 218 20.83 37.50 -13.26
C GLY A 218 21.35 37.10 -11.88
N VAL A 219 20.49 37.01 -10.86
CA VAL A 219 20.86 36.48 -9.54
C VAL A 219 20.96 34.96 -9.60
N THR A 220 22.14 34.45 -9.27
CA THR A 220 22.43 33.01 -9.10
C THR A 220 22.10 32.56 -7.68
N VAL A 221 22.03 31.24 -7.46
CA VAL A 221 21.76 30.63 -6.14
C VAL A 221 22.71 31.18 -5.07
N ASP A 222 23.98 31.40 -5.42
CA ASP A 222 25.01 31.88 -4.49
C ASP A 222 24.93 33.38 -4.18
N THR A 223 24.19 34.15 -4.98
CA THR A 223 24.11 35.62 -4.87
C THR A 223 22.76 36.11 -4.36
N ASP A 224 21.79 35.21 -4.18
CA ASP A 224 20.44 35.55 -3.74
C ASP A 224 20.39 35.81 -2.23
N PRO A 225 20.15 37.06 -1.77
CA PRO A 225 20.09 37.36 -0.34
C PRO A 225 18.86 36.76 0.35
N TYR A 226 17.81 36.42 -0.39
CA TYR A 226 16.55 35.93 0.17
C TYR A 226 16.52 34.41 0.34
N LEU A 227 17.36 33.69 -0.40
CA LEU A 227 17.40 32.23 -0.40
C LEU A 227 17.64 31.61 0.98
N PRO A 228 18.59 32.09 1.83
CA PRO A 228 18.79 31.53 3.17
C PRO A 228 17.56 31.66 4.07
N PHE A 229 16.81 32.77 3.95
CA PHE A 229 15.59 32.97 4.71
C PHE A 229 14.51 31.97 4.31
N PHE A 230 14.35 31.74 3.00
CA PHE A 230 13.44 30.70 2.50
C PHE A 230 13.83 29.31 3.02
N SER A 231 15.13 28.98 3.03
CA SER A 231 15.61 27.68 3.54
C SER A 231 15.25 27.46 5.02
N VAL A 232 15.37 28.49 5.87
CA VAL A 232 14.96 28.41 7.28
C VAL A 232 13.45 28.19 7.41
N ILE A 233 12.65 28.91 6.62
CA ILE A 233 11.19 28.74 6.58
C ILE A 233 10.83 27.32 6.14
N MET A 234 11.48 26.78 5.11
CA MET A 234 11.24 25.42 4.62
C MET A 234 11.66 24.36 5.64
N ALA A 235 12.76 24.56 6.37
CA ALA A 235 13.18 23.68 7.45
C ALA A 235 12.14 23.67 8.59
N LEU A 236 11.67 24.85 9.01
CA LEU A 236 10.61 24.99 10.00
C LEU A 236 9.31 24.34 9.51
N TRP A 237 8.92 24.58 8.27
CA TRP A 237 7.75 23.98 7.63
C TRP A 237 7.82 22.45 7.67
N GLY A 238 8.98 21.86 7.37
CA GLY A 238 9.16 20.41 7.42
C GLY A 238 8.94 19.83 8.82
N VAL A 239 9.49 20.48 9.86
CA VAL A 239 9.28 20.07 11.26
C VAL A 239 7.82 20.22 11.65
N LEU A 240 7.21 21.37 11.37
CA LEU A 240 5.80 21.63 11.69
C LEU A 240 4.88 20.64 10.97
N PHE A 241 5.13 20.36 9.69
CA PHE A 241 4.35 19.40 8.91
C PHE A 241 4.31 18.04 9.61
N ILE A 242 5.48 17.50 9.99
CA ILE A 242 5.57 16.20 10.65
C ILE A 242 4.82 16.22 11.99
N VAL A 243 5.00 17.26 12.81
CA VAL A 243 4.35 17.37 14.12
C VAL A 243 2.82 17.46 13.99
N PHE A 244 2.32 18.32 13.11
CA PHE A 244 0.88 18.46 12.90
C PHE A 244 0.28 17.21 12.25
N TRP A 245 1.00 16.58 11.32
CA TRP A 245 0.57 15.32 10.74
C TRP A 245 0.48 14.21 11.79
N GLN A 246 1.47 14.09 12.68
CA GLN A 246 1.42 13.11 13.76
C GLN A 246 0.19 13.31 14.65
N ARG A 247 -0.14 14.57 14.96
CA ARG A 247 -1.36 14.89 15.73
C ARG A 247 -2.62 14.47 14.97
N GLN A 248 -2.72 14.84 13.70
CA GLN A 248 -3.89 14.53 12.86
C GLN A 248 -4.05 13.01 12.65
N SER A 249 -2.94 12.31 12.43
CA SER A 249 -2.88 10.86 12.30
C SER A 249 -3.38 10.17 13.56
N ASN A 250 -3.00 10.67 14.74
CA ASN A 250 -3.49 10.12 16.01
C ASN A 250 -5.01 10.37 16.16
N THR A 251 -5.52 11.53 15.76
CA THR A 251 -6.96 11.81 15.75
C THR A 251 -7.70 10.82 14.84
N TYR A 252 -7.20 10.57 13.63
CA TYR A 252 -7.82 9.57 12.74
C TYR A 252 -7.75 8.16 13.32
N SER A 253 -6.62 7.75 13.88
CA SER A 253 -6.48 6.42 14.47
C SER A 253 -7.40 6.22 15.69
N PHE A 254 -7.63 7.27 16.48
CA PHE A 254 -8.60 7.25 17.57
C PHE A 254 -10.04 7.16 17.05
N LEU A 255 -10.44 8.08 16.16
CA LEU A 255 -11.81 8.13 15.60
C LEU A 255 -12.16 6.86 14.81
N TRP A 256 -11.18 6.20 14.22
CA TRP A 256 -11.38 4.98 13.44
C TRP A 256 -11.16 3.72 14.27
N ASN A 257 -10.91 3.87 15.57
CA ASN A 257 -10.67 2.79 16.51
C ASN A 257 -9.55 1.82 16.06
N THR A 258 -8.54 2.32 15.35
CA THR A 258 -7.36 1.55 14.92
C THR A 258 -6.16 1.74 15.84
N TYR A 259 -6.26 2.60 16.86
CA TYR A 259 -5.16 2.93 17.76
C TYR A 259 -4.67 1.75 18.61
N THR A 260 -5.50 0.72 18.81
CA THR A 260 -5.12 -0.52 19.51
C THR A 260 -4.46 -1.54 18.60
N LEU A 261 -4.56 -1.38 17.28
CA LEU A 261 -3.98 -2.32 16.32
C LEU A 261 -2.47 -2.07 16.27
N SER A 262 -1.67 -3.02 16.75
CA SER A 262 -0.23 -2.93 16.55
C SER A 262 0.07 -3.33 15.11
N PRO A 263 0.91 -2.59 14.37
CA PRO A 263 1.39 -3.00 13.06
C PRO A 263 2.10 -4.38 13.06
N ALA A 264 2.47 -4.87 14.25
CA ALA A 264 3.05 -6.19 14.47
C ALA A 264 2.01 -7.30 14.69
N ASP A 265 0.71 -7.04 14.56
CA ASP A 265 -0.34 -8.06 14.78
C ASP A 265 -0.69 -8.83 13.50
N GLU A 266 -0.38 -8.28 12.31
CA GLU A 266 -0.64 -8.95 11.03
C GLU A 266 0.48 -9.91 10.63
N LEU A 267 0.26 -11.19 10.88
CA LEU A 267 1.15 -12.28 10.47
C LEU A 267 1.10 -12.48 8.95
N ARG A 268 2.29 -12.55 8.33
CA ARG A 268 2.44 -12.89 6.91
C ARG A 268 2.05 -14.35 6.70
N GLN A 269 1.08 -14.60 5.82
CA GLN A 269 0.59 -15.96 5.57
C GLN A 269 1.63 -16.88 4.91
N GLU A 270 2.63 -16.30 4.23
CA GLU A 270 3.74 -16.99 3.57
C GLU A 270 4.96 -17.18 4.50
N PHE A 271 4.88 -16.70 5.74
CA PHE A 271 5.96 -16.88 6.70
C PHE A 271 6.11 -18.36 7.06
N HIS A 272 7.33 -18.86 6.90
CA HIS A 272 7.66 -20.26 7.14
C HIS A 272 8.81 -20.39 8.15
N GLY A 273 8.89 -21.53 8.81
CA GLY A 273 9.91 -21.77 9.84
C GLY A 273 9.73 -23.11 10.52
N TYR A 274 10.39 -23.27 11.66
CA TYR A 274 10.31 -24.49 12.44
C TYR A 274 9.20 -24.36 13.50
N PRO A 275 8.41 -25.43 13.74
CA PRO A 275 7.46 -25.42 14.83
C PRO A 275 8.21 -25.23 16.15
N SER A 276 7.74 -24.28 16.95
CA SER A 276 8.30 -23.92 18.24
C SER A 276 7.15 -23.54 19.18
N VAL A 277 7.39 -23.57 20.49
CA VAL A 277 6.40 -23.11 21.47
C VAL A 277 6.88 -21.76 21.96
N ASP A 278 6.00 -20.77 21.91
CA ASP A 278 6.32 -19.44 22.39
C ASP A 278 6.60 -19.51 23.91
N PRO A 279 7.77 -19.04 24.39
CA PRO A 279 8.13 -19.12 25.80
C PRO A 279 7.23 -18.27 26.70
N VAL A 280 6.52 -17.28 26.15
CA VAL A 280 5.68 -16.35 26.92
C VAL A 280 4.22 -16.77 26.87
N THR A 281 3.69 -17.07 25.67
CA THR A 281 2.26 -17.36 25.50
C THR A 281 1.94 -18.85 25.60
N HIS A 282 2.95 -19.73 25.58
CA HIS A 282 2.81 -21.19 25.51
C HIS A 282 1.96 -21.69 24.33
N GLN A 283 1.73 -20.84 23.32
CA GLN A 283 1.01 -21.21 22.12
C GLN A 283 1.98 -21.78 21.07
N PRO A 284 1.54 -22.75 20.24
CA PRO A 284 2.33 -23.23 19.12
C PRO A 284 2.56 -22.05 18.15
N ASN A 285 3.82 -21.86 17.77
CA ASN A 285 4.24 -20.74 16.92
C ASN A 285 5.30 -21.22 15.93
N ILE A 286 5.46 -20.50 14.82
CA ILE A 286 6.49 -20.76 13.83
C ILE A 286 7.70 -19.86 14.15
N HIS A 287 8.87 -20.46 14.30
CA HIS A 287 10.11 -19.74 14.61
C HIS A 287 11.14 -19.86 13.47
N TYR A 288 11.69 -18.71 13.05
CA TYR A 288 12.78 -18.63 12.08
C TYR A 288 14.06 -18.08 12.72
N PRO A 289 15.20 -18.80 12.66
CA PRO A 289 16.42 -18.43 13.37
C PRO A 289 17.03 -17.12 12.86
N ALA A 290 17.31 -16.20 13.78
CA ALA A 290 17.79 -14.86 13.45
C ALA A 290 19.14 -14.84 12.71
N TRP A 291 20.04 -15.80 12.96
CA TRP A 291 21.36 -15.83 12.30
C TRP A 291 21.23 -16.09 10.78
N ARG A 292 20.29 -16.94 10.37
CA ARG A 292 20.01 -17.18 8.94
C ARG A 292 19.46 -15.93 8.29
N ARG A 293 18.53 -15.25 8.98
CA ARG A 293 17.98 -13.98 8.51
C ARG A 293 19.05 -12.89 8.38
N ARG A 294 20.00 -12.81 9.30
CA ARG A 294 21.15 -11.90 9.21
C ARG A 294 22.03 -12.17 7.97
N LEU A 295 22.24 -13.43 7.61
CA LEU A 295 22.96 -13.77 6.37
C LEU A 295 22.20 -13.29 5.13
N TRP A 296 20.87 -13.42 5.12
CA TRP A 296 20.04 -12.87 4.04
C TRP A 296 20.08 -11.34 3.98
N TYR A 297 20.14 -10.64 5.11
CA TYR A 297 20.37 -9.18 5.12
C TYR A 297 21.73 -8.79 4.53
N LEU A 298 22.79 -9.55 4.85
CA LEU A 298 24.12 -9.29 4.28
C LEU A 298 24.11 -9.51 2.77
N PHE A 299 23.47 -10.60 2.32
CA PHE A 299 23.29 -10.89 0.90
C PHE A 299 22.48 -9.80 0.20
N SER A 300 21.36 -9.35 0.79
CA SER A 300 20.51 -8.32 0.18
C SER A 300 21.24 -6.99 0.06
N VAL A 301 22.00 -6.57 1.07
CA VAL A 301 22.86 -5.37 0.97
C VAL A 301 23.90 -5.55 -0.14
N ALA A 302 24.61 -6.68 -0.18
CA ALA A 302 25.63 -6.95 -1.19
C ALA A 302 25.06 -6.97 -2.61
N ALA A 303 23.88 -7.55 -2.81
CA ALA A 303 23.18 -7.60 -4.10
C ALA A 303 22.71 -6.22 -4.58
N MET A 304 22.43 -5.29 -3.66
CA MET A 304 21.93 -3.94 -3.98
C MET A 304 23.04 -2.93 -4.27
N LEU A 305 24.25 -3.13 -3.75
CA LEU A 305 25.39 -2.24 -3.96
C LEU A 305 25.74 -2.00 -5.44
N PRO A 306 25.77 -3.01 -6.34
CA PRO A 306 26.02 -2.80 -7.76
C PRO A 306 24.98 -1.88 -8.41
N LEU A 307 23.69 -2.05 -8.10
CA LEU A 307 22.63 -1.21 -8.64
C LEU A 307 22.73 0.23 -8.14
N LEU A 308 23.12 0.42 -6.88
CA LEU A 308 23.37 1.74 -6.33
C LEU A 308 24.58 2.41 -7.01
N SER A 309 25.65 1.66 -7.26
CA SER A 309 26.82 2.15 -8.00
C SER A 309 26.47 2.53 -9.45
N LEU A 310 25.59 1.75 -10.09
CA LEU A 310 25.07 2.04 -11.42
C LEU A 310 24.25 3.34 -11.43
N GLY A 311 23.42 3.57 -10.41
CA GLY A 311 22.68 4.83 -10.26
C GLY A 311 23.60 6.06 -10.11
N VAL A 312 24.68 5.94 -9.35
CA VAL A 312 25.69 7.00 -9.23
C VAL A 312 26.44 7.22 -10.55
N ALA A 313 26.76 6.14 -11.28
CA ALA A 313 27.42 6.22 -12.57
C ALA A 313 26.53 6.88 -13.64
N THR A 314 25.24 6.54 -13.71
CA THR A 314 24.28 7.16 -14.65
C THR A 314 24.04 8.63 -14.32
N MET A 315 24.05 9.01 -13.04
CA MET A 315 24.04 10.40 -12.60
C MET A 315 25.30 11.13 -13.07
N THR A 316 26.47 10.59 -12.77
CA THR A 316 27.78 11.17 -13.14
C THR A 316 27.86 11.38 -14.65
N LEU A 317 27.43 10.38 -15.42
CA LEU A 317 27.34 10.45 -16.88
C LEU A 317 26.44 11.61 -17.32
N SER A 318 25.23 11.72 -16.78
CA SER A 318 24.28 12.77 -17.14
C SER A 318 24.80 14.16 -16.79
N LEU A 319 25.36 14.35 -15.59
CA LEU A 319 25.89 15.65 -15.14
C LEU A 319 27.06 16.14 -16.01
N ASN A 320 27.94 15.23 -16.44
CA ASN A 320 29.06 15.56 -17.34
C ASN A 320 28.58 15.84 -18.77
N LEU A 321 27.66 15.03 -19.31
CA LEU A 321 27.12 15.21 -20.66
C LEU A 321 26.26 16.48 -20.81
N ASN A 322 25.65 16.95 -19.73
CA ASN A 322 24.92 18.23 -19.69
C ASN A 322 25.84 19.44 -19.40
N GLY A 323 27.11 19.21 -19.03
CA GLY A 323 28.06 20.29 -18.74
C GLY A 323 27.80 21.04 -17.42
N TYR A 324 27.02 20.46 -16.50
CA TYR A 324 26.81 21.04 -15.18
C TYR A 324 28.08 21.01 -14.33
N VAL A 325 28.94 20.01 -14.53
CA VAL A 325 30.22 19.89 -13.84
C VAL A 325 31.30 20.64 -14.62
N LYS A 326 31.65 21.86 -14.18
CA LYS A 326 32.66 22.71 -14.82
C LYS A 326 34.03 22.67 -14.14
N SER A 327 34.10 22.21 -12.89
CA SER A 327 35.34 22.19 -12.12
C SER A 327 36.16 20.92 -12.39
N THR A 328 37.33 21.09 -12.99
CA THR A 328 38.27 20.02 -13.36
C THR A 328 38.84 19.27 -12.14
N GLY A 329 38.78 19.86 -10.95
CA GLY A 329 39.24 19.25 -9.68
C GLY A 329 38.18 18.41 -8.95
N SER A 330 36.97 18.29 -9.49
CA SER A 330 35.89 17.49 -8.88
C SER A 330 36.10 16.00 -9.13
N LEU A 331 35.83 15.17 -8.11
CA LEU A 331 35.85 13.70 -8.21
C LEU A 331 34.87 13.15 -9.28
N ILE A 332 33.86 13.93 -9.64
CA ILE A 332 32.77 13.54 -10.55
C ILE A 332 33.08 14.03 -11.98
N TYR A 333 34.08 14.90 -12.18
CA TYR A 333 34.43 15.42 -13.50
C TYR A 333 35.15 14.36 -14.33
N VAL A 334 34.60 14.07 -15.51
CA VAL A 334 35.18 13.13 -16.47
C VAL A 334 35.38 13.85 -17.80
N GLU A 335 36.64 14.17 -18.10
CA GLU A 335 37.02 14.97 -19.28
C GLU A 335 36.50 14.39 -20.60
N SER A 336 36.54 13.06 -20.74
CA SER A 336 36.08 12.36 -21.94
C SER A 336 34.58 12.52 -22.22
N LEU A 337 33.78 12.79 -21.18
CA LEU A 337 32.33 13.00 -21.27
C LEU A 337 32.00 14.50 -21.36
N ALA A 338 32.69 15.33 -20.56
CA ALA A 338 32.46 16.76 -20.51
C ALA A 338 32.75 17.47 -21.84
N LYS A 339 33.66 16.94 -22.67
CA LYS A 339 33.96 17.50 -24.01
C LYS A 339 32.73 17.61 -24.91
N TYR A 340 31.73 16.75 -24.74
CA TYR A 340 30.51 16.76 -25.56
C TYR A 340 29.56 17.91 -25.19
N ALA A 341 29.70 18.48 -23.99
CA ALA A 341 28.88 19.58 -23.49
C ALA A 341 29.51 20.97 -23.70
N GLN A 342 30.81 21.03 -24.03
CA GLN A 342 31.53 22.28 -24.28
C GLN A 342 31.02 22.99 -25.55
N PRO A 343 31.24 24.31 -25.71
CA PRO A 343 30.81 25.04 -26.89
C PRO A 343 31.33 24.40 -28.18
N GLY A 344 30.43 24.08 -29.13
CA GLY A 344 30.74 23.33 -30.34
C GLY A 344 30.69 21.79 -30.20
N GLY A 345 30.42 21.28 -29.00
CA GLY A 345 30.16 19.86 -28.72
C GLY A 345 28.75 19.42 -29.11
N LEU A 346 28.54 18.11 -29.19
CA LEU A 346 27.28 17.50 -29.66
C LEU A 346 26.07 17.87 -28.78
N PHE A 347 26.26 17.99 -27.47
CA PHE A 347 25.22 18.27 -26.48
C PHE A 347 25.30 19.69 -25.91
N ALA A 348 26.06 20.57 -26.57
CA ALA A 348 26.17 21.96 -26.15
C ALA A 348 24.81 22.68 -26.24
N GLY A 349 24.57 23.63 -25.34
CA GLY A 349 23.37 24.49 -25.38
C GLY A 349 23.26 25.32 -26.65
N ASP A 350 24.39 25.61 -27.29
CA ASP A 350 24.48 26.37 -28.55
C ASP A 350 24.13 25.53 -29.80
N SER A 351 23.83 24.22 -29.63
CA SER A 351 23.50 23.34 -30.75
C SER A 351 22.11 23.67 -31.34
N PRO A 352 21.98 23.80 -32.67
CA PRO A 352 20.73 24.23 -33.31
C PRO A 352 19.61 23.17 -33.27
N TYR A 353 19.93 21.91 -32.95
CA TYR A 353 19.02 20.77 -33.02
C TYR A 353 18.46 20.33 -31.65
N PHE A 354 18.56 21.16 -30.61
CA PHE A 354 18.12 20.85 -29.24
C PHE A 354 18.73 19.56 -28.66
N LEU A 355 19.93 19.18 -29.11
CA LEU A 355 20.58 17.92 -28.72
C LEU A 355 20.95 17.89 -27.23
N TRP A 356 21.06 19.03 -26.57
CA TRP A 356 21.22 19.15 -25.12
C TRP A 356 20.11 18.43 -24.32
N LEU A 357 18.93 18.19 -24.92
CA LEU A 357 17.84 17.46 -24.28
C LEU A 357 18.09 15.94 -24.22
N VAL A 358 18.92 15.40 -25.12
CA VAL A 358 19.16 13.95 -25.25
C VAL A 358 19.75 13.35 -23.96
N PRO A 359 20.78 13.91 -23.32
CA PRO A 359 21.29 13.42 -22.04
C PRO A 359 20.25 13.48 -20.90
N VAL A 360 19.36 14.48 -20.90
CA VAL A 360 18.29 14.63 -19.89
C VAL A 360 17.23 13.54 -20.04
N LEU A 361 16.75 13.32 -21.26
CA LEU A 361 15.79 12.26 -21.56
C LEU A 361 16.41 10.87 -21.36
N GLY A 362 17.64 10.67 -21.84
CA GLY A 362 18.39 9.43 -21.67
C GLY A 362 18.59 9.07 -20.20
N HIS A 363 18.92 10.06 -19.35
CA HIS A 363 19.00 9.85 -17.91
C HIS A 363 17.66 9.41 -17.32
N SER A 364 16.57 10.06 -17.68
CA SER A 364 15.22 9.71 -17.20
C SER A 364 14.84 8.28 -17.58
N VAL A 365 15.14 7.84 -18.80
CA VAL A 365 14.92 6.45 -19.24
C VAL A 365 15.79 5.47 -18.46
N CYS A 366 17.09 5.76 -18.31
CA CYS A 366 18.01 4.90 -17.57
C CYS A 366 17.60 4.73 -16.11
N VAL A 367 17.23 5.83 -15.43
CA VAL A 367 16.79 5.80 -14.03
C VAL A 367 15.52 4.95 -13.88
N ASN A 368 14.56 5.06 -14.79
CA ASN A 368 13.35 4.23 -14.76
C ASN A 368 13.66 2.73 -14.92
N ILE A 369 14.58 2.38 -15.82
CA ILE A 369 15.03 0.99 -15.99
C ILE A 369 15.71 0.49 -14.71
N VAL A 370 16.66 1.25 -14.16
CA VAL A 370 17.39 0.88 -12.93
C VAL A 370 16.42 0.75 -11.76
N ASN A 371 15.47 1.66 -11.58
CA ASN A 371 14.44 1.58 -10.54
C ASN A 371 13.55 0.34 -10.69
N SER A 372 13.19 -0.03 -11.92
CA SER A 372 12.38 -1.22 -12.18
C SER A 372 13.12 -2.51 -11.81
N VAL A 373 14.39 -2.62 -12.21
CA VAL A 373 15.26 -3.75 -11.85
C VAL A 373 15.49 -3.80 -10.34
N TYR A 374 15.75 -2.64 -9.73
CA TYR A 374 15.99 -2.51 -8.31
C TYR A 374 14.79 -2.93 -7.47
N SER A 375 13.58 -2.51 -7.86
CA SER A 375 12.36 -2.86 -7.12
C SER A 375 12.10 -4.37 -7.14
N ARG A 376 12.26 -5.01 -8.31
CA ARG A 376 12.14 -6.48 -8.44
C ARG A 376 13.19 -7.22 -7.60
N LEU A 377 14.45 -6.75 -7.61
CA LEU A 377 15.50 -7.36 -6.80
C LEU A 377 15.25 -7.14 -5.30
N ALA A 378 14.76 -5.97 -4.92
CA ALA A 378 14.40 -5.64 -3.54
C ALA A 378 13.31 -6.58 -3.01
N GLU A 379 12.23 -6.76 -3.77
CA GLU A 379 11.13 -7.66 -3.46
C GLU A 379 11.64 -9.09 -3.28
N TRP A 380 12.38 -9.61 -4.27
CA TRP A 380 12.96 -10.95 -4.21
C TRP A 380 13.87 -11.14 -2.98
N CYS A 381 14.74 -10.17 -2.69
CA CYS A 381 15.61 -10.24 -1.51
C CYS A 381 14.80 -10.20 -0.21
N THR A 382 13.74 -9.39 -0.13
CA THR A 382 12.89 -9.30 1.08
C THR A 382 12.09 -10.59 1.31
N ASP A 383 11.70 -11.28 0.24
CA ASP A 383 11.07 -12.60 0.36
C ASP A 383 12.05 -13.65 0.89
N LEU A 384 13.31 -13.62 0.45
CA LEU A 384 14.37 -14.47 1.02
C LEU A 384 14.66 -14.18 2.49
N GLU A 385 14.52 -12.93 2.93
CA GLU A 385 14.70 -12.53 4.34
C GLU A 385 13.61 -13.10 5.27
N ASN A 386 12.49 -13.57 4.71
CA ASN A 386 11.41 -14.28 5.41
C ASN A 386 10.95 -13.56 6.69
N HIS A 387 10.38 -12.37 6.53
CA HIS A 387 9.84 -11.58 7.64
C HIS A 387 8.47 -12.10 8.09
N ARG A 388 8.24 -12.04 9.40
CA ARG A 388 7.03 -12.57 10.04
C ARG A 388 5.79 -11.71 9.84
N TYR A 389 5.93 -10.40 9.73
CA TYR A 389 4.80 -9.47 9.64
C TYR A 389 4.82 -8.66 8.36
N TYR A 390 3.64 -8.39 7.79
CA TYR A 390 3.49 -7.63 6.54
C TYR A 390 4.10 -6.23 6.62
N VAL A 391 4.00 -5.58 7.79
CA VAL A 391 4.50 -4.21 7.99
C VAL A 391 6.01 -4.12 7.80
N PHE A 392 6.79 -5.13 8.22
CA PHE A 392 8.24 -5.13 8.00
C PHE A 392 8.60 -5.32 6.52
N VAL A 393 7.88 -6.21 5.82
CA VAL A 393 8.05 -6.44 4.38
C VAL A 393 7.71 -5.18 3.61
N GLY A 394 6.54 -4.59 3.89
CA GLY A 394 6.10 -3.33 3.30
C GLY A 394 7.12 -2.22 3.52
N ARG A 395 7.58 -2.00 4.76
CA ARG A 395 8.58 -0.97 5.08
C ARG A 395 9.91 -1.22 4.36
N LEU A 396 10.36 -2.46 4.20
CA LEU A 396 11.60 -2.78 3.49
C LEU A 396 11.46 -2.63 1.97
N ASN A 397 10.37 -3.14 1.40
CA ASN A 397 10.09 -3.12 -0.04
C ASN A 397 9.64 -1.76 -0.55
N SER A 398 8.97 -0.93 0.25
CA SER A 398 8.46 0.38 -0.17
C SER A 398 9.31 1.55 0.35
N SER A 399 9.92 1.43 1.54
CA SER A 399 10.44 2.59 2.28
C SER A 399 11.94 2.57 2.60
N VAL A 400 12.58 1.41 2.78
CA VAL A 400 14.01 1.38 3.12
C VAL A 400 14.85 1.07 1.89
N LYS A 401 14.53 0.00 1.16
CA LYS A 401 15.34 -0.37 -0.01
C LYS A 401 15.13 0.64 -1.15
N PRO A 402 13.92 0.93 -1.66
CA PRO A 402 13.77 1.85 -2.82
C PRO A 402 14.14 3.30 -2.50
N LEU A 403 13.82 3.73 -1.29
CA LEU A 403 13.95 5.11 -0.86
C LEU A 403 15.43 5.51 -0.69
N VAL A 404 16.33 4.58 -0.35
CA VAL A 404 17.78 4.83 -0.37
C VAL A 404 18.28 5.16 -1.78
N LEU A 405 17.75 4.51 -2.82
CA LEU A 405 18.10 4.79 -4.20
C LEU A 405 17.43 6.09 -4.69
N GLN A 406 16.12 6.24 -4.47
CA GLN A 406 15.36 7.41 -4.92
C GLN A 406 15.80 8.71 -4.22
N PHE A 407 16.03 8.68 -2.92
CA PHE A 407 16.46 9.86 -2.15
C PHE A 407 17.89 10.28 -2.53
N ARG A 408 18.80 9.33 -2.79
CA ARG A 408 20.16 9.69 -3.24
C ARG A 408 20.18 10.24 -4.66
N LEU A 409 19.38 9.68 -5.57
CA LEU A 409 19.23 10.22 -6.92
C LEU A 409 18.60 11.63 -6.91
N ALA A 410 17.62 11.89 -6.02
CA ALA A 410 17.00 13.20 -5.87
C ALA A 410 17.90 14.23 -5.14
N SER A 411 18.61 13.82 -4.07
CA SER A 411 19.51 14.70 -3.31
C SER A 411 20.76 15.14 -4.06
N LEU A 412 21.09 14.44 -5.15
CA LEU A 412 22.19 14.82 -6.05
C LEU A 412 21.71 15.78 -7.17
N TRP A 413 20.40 16.00 -7.28
CA TRP A 413 19.77 16.91 -8.25
C TRP A 413 19.48 18.30 -7.66
N SER A 414 19.33 18.41 -6.33
CA SER A 414 19.25 19.67 -5.58
C SER A 414 20.63 20.15 -5.17
#